data_AF-A0A4R0YA04-F1
#
_entry.id   AF-A0A4R0YA04-F1
#
_cell.length_a   1.000
_cell.length_b   1.000
_cell.length_c   1.000
_cell.angle_alpha   90.00
_cell.angle_beta   90.00
_cell.angle_gamma   90.00
#
_symmetry.space_group_name_H-M   'P 1'
#
loop_
_entity.id
_entity.type
_entity.pdbx_description
1 polymer ?
#
loop_
_entity_poly.entity_id
_entity_poly.type
_entity_poly.pdbx_seq_one_letter_code
_entity_poly.pdbx_strand_id
1 'polypeptide(L)' 'MDAKKLTEGQRSYEAKRAAKAGMSLEAWLRDKEKRAKEEAAAAAKVTVAEAPAKKPGFFSRLMDRAHKPI' A
#
# COMPACT_ATOMS: atom_id res chain seq x y z
N MET A 1 -5.52 -11.60 4.32
CA MET A 1 -6.64 -10.72 4.75
C MET A 1 -7.93 -11.48 4.55
N ASP A 2 -8.71 -11.70 5.62
CA ASP A 2 -9.97 -12.44 5.52
C ASP A 2 -11.03 -11.63 4.76
N ALA A 3 -11.72 -12.25 3.79
CA ALA A 3 -12.81 -11.63 3.03
C ALA A 3 -13.91 -11.04 3.94
N LYS A 4 -14.08 -11.63 5.13
CA LYS A 4 -15.05 -11.21 6.16
C LYS A 4 -14.68 -9.90 6.87
N LYS A 5 -13.42 -9.46 6.80
CA LYS A 5 -12.93 -8.21 7.44
C LYS A 5 -12.97 -6.99 6.51
N LEU A 6 -13.28 -7.17 5.23
CA LEU A 6 -13.36 -6.08 4.26
C LEU A 6 -14.76 -5.45 4.27
N THR A 7 -14.80 -4.11 4.26
CA THR A 7 -16.05 -3.37 4.07
C THR A 7 -16.64 -3.66 2.68
N GLU A 8 -17.94 -3.41 2.50
CA GLU A 8 -18.62 -3.67 1.22
C GLU A 8 -17.96 -2.91 0.05
N GLY A 9 -17.57 -1.65 0.30
CA GLY A 9 -16.83 -0.83 -0.67
C GLY A 9 -15.48 -1.44 -1.06
N GLN A 10 -14.74 -1.99 -0.09
CA GLN A 10 -13.48 -2.66 -0.37
C GLN A 10 -13.68 -4.01 -1.09
N ARG A 11 -14.70 -4.78 -0.71
CA ARG A 11 -15.03 -6.05 -1.39
C ARG A 11 -15.37 -5.83 -2.86
N SER A 12 -16.21 -4.85 -3.18
CA SER A 12 -16.55 -4.53 -4.57
C SER A 12 -15.35 -4.05 -5.39
N TYR A 13 -14.44 -3.28 -4.77
CA TYR A 13 -13.19 -2.86 -5.40
C TYR A 13 -12.28 -4.04 -5.73
N GLU A 14 -12.06 -4.93 -4.77
CA GLU A 14 -11.23 -6.13 -4.96
C GLU A 14 -11.90 -7.14 -5.91
N ALA A 15 -13.23 -7.23 -5.92
CA ALA A 15 -13.96 -8.09 -6.85
C ALA A 15 -13.75 -7.67 -8.32
N LYS A 16 -13.73 -6.35 -8.60
CA LYS A 16 -13.39 -5.83 -9.94
C LYS A 16 -11.98 -6.22 -10.37
N ARG A 17 -11.03 -6.23 -9.42
CA ARG A 17 -9.65 -6.63 -9.67
C ARG A 17 -9.54 -8.14 -9.90
N ALA A 18 -10.22 -8.93 -9.08
CA ALA A 18 -10.30 -10.37 -9.23
C ALA A 18 -10.87 -10.75 -10.60
N ALA A 19 -11.98 -10.11 -11.01
CA ALA A 19 -12.58 -10.29 -12.34
C ALA A 19 -11.61 -9.90 -13.47
N LYS A 20 -10.88 -8.79 -13.32
CA LYS A 20 -9.83 -8.40 -14.29
C LYS A 20 -8.71 -9.44 -14.39
N ALA A 21 -8.39 -10.11 -13.28
CA ALA A 21 -7.40 -11.18 -13.23
C ALA A 21 -7.98 -12.57 -13.59
N GLY A 22 -9.25 -12.65 -13.98
CA GLY A 22 -9.92 -13.90 -14.37
C GLY A 22 -10.11 -14.90 -13.23
N MET A 23 -10.12 -14.44 -11.98
CA MET A 23 -10.21 -15.32 -10.80
C MET A 23 -11.30 -14.86 -9.81
N SER A 24 -11.66 -15.74 -8.88
CA SER A 24 -12.60 -15.39 -7.81
C SER A 24 -11.99 -14.41 -6.81
N LEU A 25 -12.83 -13.64 -6.14
CA LEU A 25 -12.39 -12.70 -5.09
C LEU A 25 -11.55 -13.39 -4.02
N GLU A 26 -11.93 -14.59 -3.62
CA GLU A 26 -11.23 -15.33 -2.58
C GLU A 26 -9.84 -15.83 -3.04
N ALA A 27 -9.71 -16.25 -4.30
CA ALA A 27 -8.41 -16.59 -4.88
C ALA A 27 -7.51 -15.35 -5.00
N TRP A 28 -8.09 -14.22 -5.42
CA TRP A 28 -7.40 -12.94 -5.52
C TRP A 28 -6.86 -12.45 -4.17
N LEU A 29 -7.65 -12.55 -3.11
CA LEU A 29 -7.21 -12.15 -1.76
C LEU A 29 -6.09 -13.05 -1.24
N ARG A 30 -6.11 -14.35 -1.54
CA ARG A 30 -5.03 -15.28 -1.19
C ARG A 30 -3.74 -14.98 -1.97
N ASP A 31 -3.83 -14.74 -3.27
CA ASP A 31 -2.66 -14.36 -4.09
C ASP A 31 -2.04 -13.05 -3.61
N LYS A 32 -2.88 -12.05 -3.31
CA LYS A 32 -2.43 -10.76 -2.76
C LYS A 32 -1.70 -10.93 -1.43
N GLU A 33 -2.18 -11.80 -0.55
CA GLU A 33 -1.50 -12.06 0.73
C GLU A 33 -0.15 -12.75 0.53
N LYS A 34 -0.07 -13.70 -0.42
CA LYS A 34 1.19 -14.35 -0.78
C LYS A 34 2.20 -13.32 -1.31
N ARG A 35 1.78 -12.48 -2.27
CA ARG A 35 2.58 -11.40 -2.82
C ARG A 35 3.04 -10.40 -1.76
N ALA A 36 2.15 -10.00 -0.84
CA ALA A 36 2.50 -9.07 0.22
C ALA A 36 3.59 -9.63 1.17
N LYS A 37 3.57 -10.94 1.43
CA LYS A 37 4.62 -11.62 2.22
C LYS A 37 5.95 -11.66 1.47
N GLU A 38 5.92 -11.96 0.18
CA GLU A 38 7.11 -11.97 -0.68
C GLU A 38 7.70 -10.55 -0.84
N GLU A 39 6.85 -9.54 -1.02
CA GLU A 39 7.24 -8.13 -1.12
C GLU A 39 7.78 -7.60 0.21
N ALA A 40 7.21 -7.97 1.35
CA ALA A 40 7.76 -7.60 2.67
C ALA A 40 9.18 -8.19 2.87
N ALA A 41 9.40 -9.43 2.43
CA ALA A 41 10.72 -10.06 2.48
C ALA A 41 11.72 -9.41 1.51
N ALA A 42 11.26 -8.87 0.38
CA ALA A 42 12.09 -8.13 -0.56
C ALA A 42 12.37 -6.68 -0.09
N ALA A 43 11.36 -5.99 0.43
CA ALA A 43 11.48 -4.61 0.93
C ALA A 43 12.45 -4.52 2.13
N ALA A 44 12.46 -5.53 3.01
CA ALA A 44 13.43 -5.62 4.11
C ALA A 44 14.90 -5.72 3.63
N LYS A 45 15.14 -6.17 2.40
CA LYS A 45 16.49 -6.22 1.80
C LYS A 45 16.89 -4.89 1.15
N VAL A 46 15.91 -4.10 0.69
CA VAL A 46 16.14 -2.83 0.00
C VAL A 46 16.31 -1.67 0.99
N THR A 47 15.65 -1.70 2.15
CA THR A 47 15.75 -0.64 3.17
C THR A 47 17.13 -0.52 3.83
N VAL A 48 17.99 -1.53 3.70
CA VAL A 48 19.38 -1.48 4.21
C VAL A 48 20.33 -0.80 3.21
N ALA A 49 19.98 -0.75 1.92
CA ALA A 49 20.90 -0.32 0.86
C ALA A 49 20.85 1.18 0.55
N GLU A 50 19.77 1.90 0.89
CA GLU A 50 19.70 3.32 0.57
C GLU A 50 18.83 4.04 1.60
N ALA A 51 19.49 4.72 2.55
CA ALA A 51 18.88 5.82 3.27
C ALA A 51 19.31 7.12 2.57
N PRO A 52 18.69 7.51 1.44
CA PRO A 52 18.87 8.86 0.95
C PRO A 52 18.25 9.79 2.01
N ALA A 53 19.03 10.76 2.46
CA ALA A 53 18.59 11.78 3.40
C ALA A 53 17.22 12.32 2.95
N LYS A 54 16.18 12.02 3.73
CA LYS A 54 14.78 12.29 3.38
C LYS A 54 14.62 13.80 3.20
N LYS A 55 14.50 14.24 1.95
CA LYS A 55 14.11 15.61 1.62
C LYS A 55 12.79 15.92 2.33
N PRO A 56 12.59 17.15 2.83
CA PRO A 56 11.36 17.50 3.54
C PRO A 56 10.16 17.18 2.66
N GLY A 57 9.25 16.36 3.19
CA GLY A 57 8.06 15.92 2.49
C GLY A 57 7.07 17.07 2.26
N PHE A 58 6.03 16.81 1.48
CA PHE A 58 4.98 17.78 1.18
C PHE A 58 4.37 18.42 2.44
N PHE A 59 4.09 17.62 3.47
CA PHE A 59 3.57 18.12 4.75
C PHE A 59 4.56 19.01 5.50
N SER A 60 5.86 18.70 5.44
CA SER A 60 6.90 19.54 6.06
C SER A 60 6.99 20.91 5.38
N ARG A 61 6.89 20.95 4.04
CA ARG A 61 6.83 22.22 3.30
C ARG A 61 5.58 23.03 3.60
N LEU A 62 4.43 22.37 3.82
CA LEU A 62 3.18 23.04 4.16
C LEU A 62 3.26 23.72 5.54
N MET A 63 3.86 23.04 6.52
CA MET A 63 4.05 23.60 7.87
C MET A 63 5.06 24.76 7.87
N ASP A 64 6.15 24.64 7.10
CA ASP A 64 7.14 25.72 6.96
C ASP A 64 6.50 27.01 6.41
N ARG A 65 5.59 26.87 5.43
CA ARG A 65 4.82 27.98 4.86
C ARG A 65 3.87 28.62 5.87
N ALA A 66 3.28 27.84 6.78
CA ALA A 66 2.36 28.32 7.80
C ALA A 66 3.08 29.04 8.95
N HIS A 67 4.32 28.65 9.25
CA HIS A 67 5.14 29.22 10.33
C HIS A 67 5.99 30.42 9.91
N LYS A 68 5.95 30.83 8.62
CA LYS A 68 6.71 31.98 8.14
C LYS A 68 5.81 33.23 8.15
N PRO A 69 6.00 34.15 9.12
CA PRO A 69 5.29 35.42 9.09
C PRO A 69 5.79 36.26 7.89
N ILE A 70 4.87 37.02 7.28
CA ILE A 70 5.14 37.99 6.20
C ILE A 70 6.03 39.11 6.74
#